data_AF-A0A0B0CYN6-F1
#
_entry.id   AF-A0A0B0CYN6-F1
#
_cell.length_a   1.000
_cell.length_b   1.000
_cell.length_c   1.000
_cell.angle_alpha   90.00
_cell.angle_beta   90.00
_cell.angle_gamma   90.00
#
_symmetry.space_group_name_H-M   'P 1'
#
loop_
_entity.id
_entity.type
_entity.pdbx_description
1 polymer ?
#
loop_
_entity_poly.entity_id
_entity_poly.type
_entity_poly.pdbx_seq_one_letter_code
_entity_poly.pdbx_strand_id
1 'polypeptide(L)'
;IIIFFFYLDNRTFNQLTDDQTYPMVDEPKNHPVSLTESSLTIPDSGVHMTKLYTLQNNENLFMGIWYRNRNKWMNQNEEKWKRNDGDMQLLVKAVDENGTTFNGKTKEAVHGTFSTFQYIHFNSFNYSEESKKLEFYFYPIVSKGKEEEPAARPVFHVSVPVSTVE
;
A
#
# COMPACT_ATOMS: atom_id res chain seq x y z
N ILE A 1 15.52 33.25 15.83
CA ILE A 1 14.95 31.88 15.93
C ILE A 1 15.58 31.07 14.81
N ILE A 2 16.58 30.24 15.13
CA ILE A 2 17.22 29.36 14.14
C ILE A 2 16.30 28.16 14.01
N ILE A 3 15.55 28.09 12.90
CA ILE A 3 14.74 26.93 12.56
C ILE A 3 15.72 25.87 12.06
N PHE A 4 16.09 24.94 12.93
CA PHE A 4 16.79 23.72 12.53
C PHE A 4 15.84 22.90 11.66
N PHE A 5 15.92 23.10 10.34
CA PHE A 5 15.35 22.15 9.40
C PHE A 5 16.19 20.89 9.49
N PHE A 6 15.74 19.92 10.28
CA PHE A 6 16.17 18.54 10.10
C PHE A 6 15.85 18.18 8.65
N TYR A 7 16.86 18.16 7.79
CA TYR A 7 16.78 17.49 6.50
C TYR A 7 16.65 16.01 6.82
N LEU A 8 15.41 15.55 6.99
CA LEU A 8 15.08 14.15 6.81
C LEU A 8 15.51 13.81 5.38
N ASP A 9 16.41 12.85 5.25
CA ASP A 9 16.85 12.35 3.95
C ASP A 9 15.64 11.73 3.25
N ASN A 10 15.09 12.46 2.28
CA ASN A 10 13.94 12.03 1.49
C ASN A 10 14.33 11.09 0.35
N ARG A 11 15.61 10.70 0.23
CA ARG A 11 16.09 9.89 -0.90
C ARG A 11 15.31 8.60 -1.06
N THR A 12 15.15 7.82 0.01
CA THR A 12 14.41 6.55 -0.03
C THR A 12 12.95 6.78 -0.39
N PHE A 13 12.30 7.78 0.21
CA PHE A 13 10.92 8.14 -0.12
C PHE A 13 10.78 8.46 -1.61
N ASN A 14 11.63 9.35 -2.14
CA ASN A 14 11.58 9.76 -3.54
C ASN A 14 11.84 8.57 -4.49
N GLN A 15 12.81 7.71 -4.16
CA GLN A 15 13.09 6.50 -4.93
C GLN A 15 11.89 5.56 -5.02
N LEU A 16 11.15 5.41 -3.92
CA LEU A 16 9.93 4.59 -3.87
C LEU A 16 8.78 5.23 -4.64
N THR A 17 8.57 6.54 -4.52
CA THR A 17 7.45 7.24 -5.19
C THR A 17 7.68 7.46 -6.68
N ASP A 18 8.94 7.49 -7.13
CA ASP A 18 9.33 7.68 -8.53
C ASP A 18 9.57 6.34 -9.26
N ASP A 19 9.13 5.22 -8.67
CA ASP A 19 9.30 3.85 -9.20
C ASP A 19 10.78 3.47 -9.49
N GLN A 20 11.74 4.08 -8.78
CA GLN A 20 13.18 3.75 -8.88
C GLN A 20 13.58 2.57 -7.99
N THR A 21 12.71 2.18 -7.06
CA THR A 21 12.91 1.06 -6.14
C THR A 21 11.59 0.35 -5.93
N TYR A 22 11.64 -0.99 -5.81
CA TYR A 22 10.44 -1.79 -5.58
C TYR A 22 9.84 -1.50 -4.20
N PRO A 23 8.51 -1.53 -4.06
CA PRO A 23 7.82 -1.36 -2.79
C PRO A 23 7.91 -2.65 -1.96
N MET A 24 9.13 -3.07 -1.65
CA MET A 24 9.45 -4.28 -0.89
C MET A 24 10.38 -3.90 0.26
N VAL A 25 10.11 -4.43 1.46
CA VAL A 25 10.95 -4.20 2.64
C VAL A 25 12.34 -4.79 2.44
N ASP A 26 12.39 -5.99 1.88
CA ASP A 26 13.62 -6.70 1.56
C ASP A 26 13.91 -6.65 0.06
N GLU A 27 15.19 -6.51 -0.30
CA GLU A 27 15.61 -6.56 -1.69
C GLU A 27 15.32 -7.95 -2.28
N PRO A 28 14.57 -8.04 -3.39
CA PRO A 28 14.19 -9.33 -3.94
C PRO A 28 15.38 -10.01 -4.60
N LYS A 29 15.53 -11.33 -4.38
CA LYS A 29 16.58 -12.13 -5.03
C LYS A 29 16.43 -12.17 -6.56
N ASN A 30 15.20 -12.06 -7.05
CA ASN A 30 14.85 -12.05 -8.47
C ASN A 30 14.07 -10.77 -8.77
N HIS A 31 14.28 -10.17 -9.94
CA HIS A 31 13.52 -8.99 -10.36
C HIS A 31 12.00 -9.28 -10.37
N PRO A 32 11.19 -8.53 -9.60
CA PRO A 32 9.76 -8.61 -9.67
C PRO A 32 9.23 -8.17 -11.04
N VAL A 33 8.16 -8.81 -11.47
CA VAL A 33 7.39 -8.43 -12.65
C VAL A 33 6.34 -7.40 -12.25
N SER A 34 6.17 -6.36 -13.05
CA SER A 34 5.11 -5.39 -12.81
C SER A 34 3.81 -5.82 -13.49
N LEU A 35 2.70 -5.77 -12.76
CA LEU A 35 1.36 -6.06 -13.27
C LEU A 35 0.65 -4.81 -13.80
N THR A 36 1.24 -3.62 -13.66
CA THR A 36 0.64 -2.33 -14.03
C THR A 36 1.67 -1.45 -14.70
N GLU A 37 1.27 -0.70 -15.72
CA GLU A 37 2.19 0.17 -16.47
C GLU A 37 2.71 1.35 -15.65
N SER A 38 1.88 1.92 -14.77
CA SER A 38 2.18 3.14 -14.00
C SER A 38 1.65 3.08 -12.57
N SER A 39 2.20 3.93 -11.71
CA SER A 39 1.55 4.30 -10.45
C SER A 39 0.22 5.02 -10.72
N LEU A 40 -0.65 5.06 -9.72
CA LEU A 40 -1.98 5.65 -9.83
C LEU A 40 -2.40 6.40 -8.56
N THR A 41 -3.31 7.35 -8.72
CA THR A 41 -3.90 8.08 -7.59
C THR A 41 -5.24 7.46 -7.24
N ILE A 42 -5.45 7.12 -5.97
CA ILE A 42 -6.71 6.58 -5.48
C ILE A 42 -7.73 7.74 -5.41
N PRO A 43 -8.85 7.68 -6.14
CA PRO A 43 -9.83 8.78 -6.18
C PRO A 43 -10.31 9.19 -4.79
N ASP A 44 -10.52 10.51 -4.59
CA ASP A 44 -11.08 11.12 -3.37
C ASP A 44 -10.35 10.82 -2.04
N SER A 45 -9.18 10.19 -2.12
CA SER A 45 -8.39 9.79 -0.96
C SER A 45 -7.21 10.73 -0.70
N GLY A 46 -6.61 11.33 -1.73
CA GLY A 46 -5.30 12.00 -1.59
C GLY A 46 -4.16 11.03 -1.26
N VAL A 47 -4.38 9.74 -1.53
CA VAL A 47 -3.43 8.62 -1.43
C VAL A 47 -3.05 8.21 -2.84
N HIS A 48 -1.77 7.94 -3.03
CA HIS A 48 -1.22 7.41 -4.26
C HIS A 48 -0.75 5.99 -4.03
N MET A 49 -0.75 5.18 -5.09
CA MET A 49 -0.35 3.79 -5.07
C MET A 49 0.71 3.57 -6.15
N THR A 50 1.75 2.82 -5.79
CA THR A 50 2.81 2.46 -6.75
C THR A 50 2.27 1.52 -7.81
N LYS A 51 3.11 1.16 -8.77
CA LYS A 51 2.88 -0.04 -9.56
C LYS A 51 2.68 -1.26 -8.66
N LEU A 52 1.94 -2.23 -9.17
CA LEU A 52 1.80 -3.55 -8.60
C LEU A 52 2.96 -4.42 -9.08
N TYR A 53 3.58 -5.15 -8.16
CA TYR A 53 4.69 -6.05 -8.45
C TYR A 53 4.42 -7.45 -7.90
N THR A 54 4.82 -8.46 -8.65
CA THR A 54 4.75 -9.86 -8.25
C THR A 54 6.07 -10.58 -8.51
N LEU A 55 6.32 -11.67 -7.79
CA LEU A 55 7.44 -12.56 -8.10
C LEU A 55 7.00 -13.55 -9.18
N GLN A 56 7.96 -14.18 -9.86
CA GLN A 56 7.72 -15.06 -11.02
C GLN A 56 6.72 -16.21 -10.79
N ASN A 57 6.39 -16.57 -9.55
CA ASN A 57 5.43 -17.61 -9.22
C ASN A 57 4.02 -17.07 -8.91
N ASN A 58 3.79 -15.76 -9.03
CA ASN A 58 2.53 -15.08 -8.71
C ASN A 58 2.03 -15.30 -7.27
N GLU A 59 2.87 -15.82 -6.36
CA GLU A 59 2.46 -16.14 -4.98
C GLU A 59 2.42 -14.91 -4.06
N ASN A 60 3.02 -13.82 -4.51
CA ASN A 60 3.17 -12.60 -3.74
C ASN A 60 2.77 -11.38 -4.56
N LEU A 61 2.10 -10.43 -3.93
CA LEU A 61 1.85 -9.11 -4.49
C LEU A 61 2.42 -8.05 -3.56
N PHE A 62 3.17 -7.13 -4.15
CA PHE A 62 3.83 -6.01 -3.48
C PHE A 62 3.35 -4.71 -4.09
N MET A 63 3.02 -3.76 -3.22
CA MET A 63 2.68 -2.40 -3.61
C MET A 63 2.98 -1.45 -2.45
N GLY A 64 3.15 -0.19 -2.76
CA GLY A 64 3.26 0.88 -1.79
C GLY A 64 2.07 1.83 -1.90
N ILE A 65 1.74 2.47 -0.80
CA ILE A 65 0.92 3.68 -0.81
C ILE A 65 1.71 4.85 -0.23
N TRP A 66 1.48 6.05 -0.75
CA TRP A 66 1.99 7.26 -0.12
C TRP A 66 0.97 8.38 -0.07
N TYR A 67 1.13 9.23 0.92
CA TYR A 67 0.22 10.32 1.22
C TYR A 67 0.94 11.43 1.97
N ARG A 68 0.39 12.63 1.92
CA ARG A 68 0.88 13.75 2.73
C ARG A 68 0.45 13.61 4.19
N ASN A 69 1.25 14.12 5.12
CA ASN A 69 0.96 14.09 6.56
C ASN A 69 -0.31 14.86 6.97
N ARG A 70 -0.93 15.60 6.04
CA ARG A 70 -2.22 16.29 6.24
C ARG A 70 -3.40 15.54 5.61
N ASN A 71 -3.20 14.32 5.13
CA ASN A 71 -4.25 13.52 4.51
C ASN A 71 -5.37 13.24 5.52
N LYS A 72 -6.61 13.59 5.17
CA LYS A 72 -7.76 13.52 6.09
C LYS A 72 -8.06 12.09 6.55
N TRP A 73 -7.88 11.08 5.69
CA TRP A 73 -8.16 9.68 6.00
C TRP A 73 -7.08 9.08 6.90
N MET A 74 -5.83 9.48 6.67
CA MET A 74 -4.68 8.97 7.44
C MET A 74 -4.55 9.62 8.82
N ASN A 75 -5.15 10.81 9.01
CA ASN A 75 -5.18 11.54 10.28
C ASN A 75 -6.50 11.38 11.03
N GLN A 76 -7.42 10.53 10.58
CA GLN A 76 -8.66 10.29 11.32
C GLN A 76 -8.35 9.67 12.67
N ASN A 77 -8.63 10.43 13.73
CA ASN A 77 -8.42 10.02 15.11
C ASN A 77 -9.68 9.36 15.67
N GLU A 78 -10.09 8.25 15.05
CA GLU A 78 -11.02 7.35 15.69
C GLU A 78 -10.26 6.58 16.78
N GLU A 79 -10.70 6.66 18.04
CA GLU A 79 -10.01 6.12 19.22
C GLU A 79 -9.68 4.62 19.13
N LYS A 80 -10.27 3.90 18.17
CA LYS A 80 -10.08 2.46 17.99
C LYS A 80 -9.11 2.10 16.87
N TRP A 81 -8.72 3.03 16.00
CA TRP A 81 -7.87 2.69 14.85
C TRP A 81 -6.43 2.49 15.30
N LYS A 82 -5.86 1.35 14.91
CA LYS A 82 -4.49 0.99 15.23
C LYS A 82 -3.53 1.81 14.38
N ARG A 83 -2.52 2.36 15.06
CA ARG A 83 -1.43 3.10 14.46
C ARG A 83 -0.10 2.47 14.85
N ASN A 84 0.86 2.49 13.95
CA ASN A 84 2.25 2.15 14.22
C ASN A 84 3.11 3.35 13.84
N ASP A 85 3.89 3.86 14.79
CA ASP A 85 4.68 5.08 14.61
C ASP A 85 3.88 6.28 14.06
N GLY A 86 2.61 6.37 14.46
CA GLY A 86 1.68 7.42 14.03
C GLY A 86 0.91 7.10 12.74
N ASP A 87 1.38 6.15 11.93
CA ASP A 87 0.75 5.78 10.67
C ASP A 87 -0.35 4.75 10.87
N MET A 88 -1.46 4.92 10.15
CA MET A 88 -2.60 4.00 10.21
C MET A 88 -2.20 2.61 9.67
N GLN A 89 -2.50 1.56 10.43
CA GLN A 89 -2.37 0.20 9.93
C GLN A 89 -3.60 -0.17 9.09
N LEU A 90 -3.36 -0.75 7.91
CA LEU A 90 -4.40 -1.12 6.97
C LEU A 90 -4.36 -2.62 6.66
N LEU A 91 -5.53 -3.26 6.69
CA LEU A 91 -5.79 -4.48 5.93
C LEU A 91 -6.22 -4.06 4.52
N VAL A 92 -5.60 -4.64 3.51
CA VAL A 92 -5.94 -4.39 2.12
C VAL A 92 -6.50 -5.67 1.53
N LYS A 93 -7.73 -5.62 1.04
CA LYS A 93 -8.35 -6.73 0.33
C LYS A 93 -8.25 -6.46 -1.17
N ALA A 94 -7.66 -7.37 -1.90
CA ALA A 94 -7.70 -7.39 -3.37
C ALA A 94 -8.73 -8.43 -3.84
N VAL A 95 -9.50 -8.11 -4.87
CA VAL A 95 -10.51 -9.01 -5.45
C VAL A 95 -10.32 -9.04 -6.97
N ASP A 96 -10.17 -10.23 -7.54
CA ASP A 96 -10.12 -10.39 -8.99
C ASP A 96 -11.52 -10.46 -9.62
N GLU A 97 -11.58 -10.59 -10.95
CA GLU A 97 -12.84 -10.65 -11.69
C GLU A 97 -13.66 -11.93 -11.40
N ASN A 98 -12.98 -12.98 -10.94
CA ASN A 98 -13.60 -14.25 -10.58
C ASN A 98 -14.14 -14.25 -9.13
N GLY A 99 -13.94 -13.16 -8.39
CA GLY A 99 -14.32 -13.03 -6.99
C GLY A 99 -13.32 -13.65 -6.01
N THR A 100 -12.15 -14.09 -6.49
CA THR A 100 -11.06 -14.57 -5.64
C THR A 100 -10.53 -13.41 -4.81
N THR A 101 -10.38 -13.63 -3.51
CA THR A 101 -9.96 -12.57 -2.58
C THR A 101 -8.59 -12.83 -2.01
N PHE A 102 -7.75 -11.80 -1.97
CA PHE A 102 -6.42 -11.83 -1.38
C PHE A 102 -6.32 -10.76 -0.30
N ASN A 103 -5.62 -11.07 0.79
CA ASN A 103 -5.44 -10.14 1.90
C ASN A 103 -3.97 -9.74 2.01
N GLY A 104 -3.74 -8.44 2.01
CA GLY A 104 -2.46 -7.79 2.25
C GLY A 104 -2.55 -6.91 3.48
N LYS A 105 -1.40 -6.53 4.01
CA LYS A 105 -1.32 -5.63 5.16
C LYS A 105 -0.16 -4.67 5.05
N THR A 106 -0.31 -3.50 5.66
CA THR A 106 0.81 -2.58 5.88
C THR A 106 1.88 -3.26 6.74
N LYS A 107 3.14 -3.17 6.33
CA LYS A 107 4.28 -3.78 7.03
C LYS A 107 5.12 -2.75 7.75
N GLU A 108 5.70 -1.84 6.98
CA GLU A 108 6.61 -0.79 7.46
C GLU A 108 6.27 0.53 6.77
N ALA A 109 6.85 1.61 7.29
CA ALA A 109 6.66 2.95 6.76
C ALA A 109 8.01 3.67 6.58
N VAL A 110 8.08 4.53 5.57
CA VAL A 110 9.19 5.45 5.32
C VAL A 110 8.63 6.87 5.38
N HIS A 111 9.13 7.67 6.33
CA HIS A 111 8.72 9.06 6.50
C HIS A 111 9.60 10.00 5.69
N GLY A 112 8.98 10.75 4.78
CA GLY A 112 9.56 11.96 4.21
C GLY A 112 9.23 13.18 5.08
N THR A 113 9.74 14.36 4.70
CA THR A 113 9.54 15.60 5.48
C THR A 113 8.07 15.94 5.74
N PHE A 114 7.19 15.70 4.76
CA PHE A 114 5.75 16.03 4.85
C PHE A 114 4.84 14.93 4.30
N SER A 115 5.39 13.72 4.14
CA SER A 115 4.71 12.59 3.52
C SER A 115 5.12 11.29 4.18
N THR A 116 4.25 10.29 4.11
CA THR A 116 4.53 8.91 4.52
C THR A 116 4.39 8.01 3.30
N PHE A 117 5.28 7.04 3.18
CA PHE A 117 5.13 5.87 2.32
C PHE A 117 4.92 4.62 3.19
N GLN A 118 3.99 3.74 2.85
CA GLN A 118 3.77 2.47 3.55
C GLN A 118 3.85 1.28 2.58
N TYR A 119 4.59 0.25 2.97
CA TYR A 119 4.71 -1.00 2.24
C TYR A 119 3.50 -1.90 2.49
N ILE A 120 2.93 -2.48 1.44
CA ILE A 120 1.82 -3.45 1.52
C ILE A 120 2.23 -4.73 0.81
N HIS A 121 2.04 -5.85 1.50
CA HIS A 121 2.42 -7.17 1.00
C HIS A 121 1.29 -8.18 1.21
N PHE A 122 0.99 -8.93 0.15
CA PHE A 122 0.08 -10.07 0.11
C PHE A 122 0.91 -11.36 -0.02
N ASN A 123 0.86 -12.22 1.00
CA ASN A 123 1.68 -13.45 1.08
C ASN A 123 1.06 -14.67 0.37
N SER A 124 -0.20 -14.58 -0.04
CA SER A 124 -0.96 -15.69 -0.62
C SER A 124 -1.73 -15.18 -1.84
N PHE A 125 -1.04 -14.37 -2.63
CA PHE A 125 -1.56 -13.93 -3.91
C PHE A 125 -1.50 -15.13 -4.86
N ASN A 126 -2.47 -15.29 -5.73
CA ASN A 126 -2.40 -16.29 -6.79
C ASN A 126 -3.27 -15.77 -7.94
N TYR A 127 -2.64 -14.98 -8.79
CA TYR A 127 -3.33 -14.27 -9.85
C TYR A 127 -3.53 -15.16 -11.07
N SER A 128 -4.77 -15.28 -11.52
CA SER A 128 -5.06 -15.87 -12.82
C SER A 128 -4.60 -14.90 -13.91
N GLU A 129 -3.77 -15.37 -14.84
CA GLU A 129 -3.35 -14.59 -16.01
C GLU A 129 -4.55 -14.12 -16.86
N GLU A 130 -5.70 -14.78 -16.78
CA GLU A 130 -6.91 -14.39 -17.50
C GLU A 130 -7.61 -13.16 -16.91
N SER A 131 -7.37 -12.86 -15.64
CA SER A 131 -7.95 -11.68 -14.99
C SER A 131 -7.32 -10.41 -15.61
N LYS A 132 -8.10 -9.35 -15.77
CA LYS A 132 -7.65 -8.07 -16.35
C LYS A 132 -7.69 -6.89 -15.39
N LYS A 133 -8.20 -7.11 -14.18
CA LYS A 133 -8.30 -6.09 -13.15
C LYS A 133 -8.27 -6.67 -11.74
N LEU A 134 -7.87 -5.82 -10.81
CA LEU A 134 -7.94 -6.05 -9.37
C LEU A 134 -8.67 -4.89 -8.70
N GLU A 135 -9.66 -5.22 -7.89
CA GLU A 135 -10.36 -4.27 -7.01
C GLU A 135 -9.69 -4.28 -5.63
N PHE A 136 -9.17 -3.14 -5.19
CA PHE A 136 -8.55 -2.98 -3.88
C PHE A 136 -9.44 -2.22 -2.92
N TYR A 137 -9.55 -2.72 -1.69
CA TYR A 137 -10.30 -2.12 -0.59
C TYR A 137 -9.41 -1.98 0.63
N PHE A 138 -9.36 -0.78 1.21
CA PHE A 138 -8.44 -0.46 2.30
C PHE A 138 -9.22 -0.26 3.60
N TYR A 139 -8.96 -1.13 4.57
CA TYR A 139 -9.65 -1.17 5.85
C TYR A 139 -8.68 -0.79 6.98
N PRO A 140 -8.97 0.24 7.78
CA PRO A 140 -8.24 0.50 9.01
C PRO A 140 -8.33 -0.71 9.93
N ILE A 141 -7.22 -1.08 10.56
CA ILE A 141 -7.25 -2.05 11.65
C ILE A 141 -7.81 -1.37 12.89
N VAL A 142 -8.77 -1.99 13.56
CA VAL A 142 -9.31 -1.55 14.84
C VAL A 142 -8.84 -2.46 15.96
N SER A 143 -8.45 -1.86 17.08
CA SER A 143 -8.14 -2.59 18.31
C SER A 143 -9.41 -2.74 19.14
N LYS A 144 -9.87 -3.98 19.36
CA LYS A 144 -10.93 -4.32 20.30
C LYS A 144 -10.34 -5.14 21.45
N GLY A 145 -9.89 -4.45 22.49
CA GLY A 145 -9.21 -5.11 23.60
C GLY A 145 -7.86 -5.69 23.16
N LYS A 146 -7.74 -7.02 23.13
CA LYS A 146 -6.53 -7.74 22.68
C LYS A 146 -6.60 -8.21 21.22
N GLU A 147 -7.76 -8.08 20.58
CA GLU A 147 -7.99 -8.56 19.22
C GLU A 147 -7.88 -7.40 18.22
N GLU A 148 -7.33 -7.73 17.05
CA GLU A 148 -7.17 -6.81 15.92
C GLU A 148 -8.06 -7.28 14.77
N GLU A 149 -8.97 -6.42 14.33
CA GLU A 149 -9.90 -6.72 13.25
C GLU A 149 -9.90 -5.56 12.24
N PRO A 150 -10.17 -5.80 10.94
CA PRO A 150 -10.45 -4.70 10.04
C PRO A 150 -11.75 -3.98 10.44
N ALA A 151 -11.81 -2.67 10.19
CA ALA A 151 -13.04 -1.91 10.32
C ALA A 151 -14.15 -2.48 9.42
N ALA A 152 -15.42 -2.24 9.77
CA ALA A 152 -16.56 -2.82 9.07
C ALA A 152 -16.69 -2.32 7.61
N ARG A 153 -16.09 -1.18 7.27
CA ARG A 153 -16.14 -0.56 5.95
C ARG A 153 -14.75 -0.07 5.53
N PRO A 154 -14.42 -0.11 4.23
CA PRO A 154 -13.17 0.44 3.74
C PRO A 154 -13.23 1.97 3.77
N VAL A 155 -12.09 2.61 4.00
CA VAL A 155 -11.94 4.08 3.95
C VAL A 155 -11.82 4.59 2.52
N PHE A 156 -11.21 3.80 1.64
CA PHE A 156 -11.12 4.06 0.21
C PHE A 156 -10.95 2.73 -0.55
N HIS A 157 -11.23 2.78 -1.85
CA HIS A 157 -11.11 1.64 -2.76
C HIS A 157 -10.70 2.13 -4.14
N VAL A 158 -10.15 1.23 -4.96
CA VAL A 158 -9.71 1.54 -6.32
C VAL A 158 -9.76 0.31 -7.21
N SER A 159 -10.18 0.50 -8.45
CA SER A 159 -10.11 -0.49 -9.52
C SER A 159 -8.83 -0.29 -10.30
N VAL A 160 -8.04 -1.35 -10.46
CA VAL A 160 -6.73 -1.29 -11.11
C VAL A 160 -6.72 -2.24 -12.30
N PRO A 161 -6.60 -1.73 -13.54
CA PRO A 161 -6.36 -2.60 -14.68
C PRO A 161 -4.96 -3.20 -14.54
N VAL A 162 -4.84 -4.48 -14.87
CA VAL A 162 -3.56 -5.19 -14.81
C VAL A 162 -3.29 -5.93 -16.10
N SER A 163 -2.02 -5.99 -16.45
CA SER A 163 -1.53 -6.64 -17.66
C SER A 163 -1.30 -8.12 -17.40
N THR A 164 -1.53 -8.94 -18.43
CA THR A 164 -0.98 -10.29 -18.50
C THR A 164 0.53 -10.22 -18.43
N VAL A 165 1.14 -11.07 -17.60
CA VAL A 165 2.58 -11.29 -17.61
C VAL A 165 2.90 -12.07 -18.88
N GLU A 166 3.52 -11.44 -19.87
CA GLU A 166 4.05 -12.11 -21.08
C GLU A 166 5.34 -12.89 -20.79
#